data_AF-A0A1D2W9W1-F1
#
_entry.id   AF-A0A1D2W9W1-F1
#
_cell.length_a   1.000
_cell.length_b   1.000
_cell.length_c   1.000
_cell.angle_alpha   90.00
_cell.angle_beta   90.00
_cell.angle_gamma   90.00
#
_symmetry.space_group_name_H-M   'P 1'
#
loop_
_entity.id
_entity.type
_entity.pdbx_description
1 polymer ?
#
loop_
_entity_poly.entity_id
_entity_poly.type
_entity_poly.pdbx_seq_one_letter_code
_entity_poly.pdbx_strand_id
1 'polypeptide(L)'
;MADDDDNTMCCVGCCCLGIIILMIIGMFGGGSSSSSADNVADTVADAVNNSVNDSFGVKPFDPTNFRFVYSDGNTTTYKGDLGLQETFCINRADNNSVCRLDQEYTRGLAFASNGTFKFNENLSMVPYNFTRNDSDYTIKEIYHEDGSVLKKLRIEDDLTLEQRQYFQNYEQQKEEYYLKKQQDTLEIMEEEQYDTYATTVKNNEKTKHGIIYGPRGASYYRSF
;
A
#
# COMPACT_ATOMS: atom_id res chain seq x y z
N MET A 1 49.61 4.52 22.01
CA MET A 1 49.38 5.16 20.70
C MET A 1 47.90 5.46 20.70
N ALA A 2 47.47 6.62 21.21
CA ALA A 2 47.66 7.97 20.64
C ALA A 2 47.09 8.01 19.23
N ASP A 3 46.24 8.94 18.82
CA ASP A 3 45.43 10.00 19.43
C ASP A 3 44.54 10.49 18.25
N ASP A 4 43.67 11.45 18.54
CA ASP A 4 43.01 12.39 17.63
C ASP A 4 41.68 11.91 17.01
N ASP A 5 40.51 12.33 17.50
CA ASP A 5 39.93 13.67 17.69
C ASP A 5 39.21 14.25 16.45
N ASP A 6 38.05 14.81 16.79
CA ASP A 6 37.40 15.98 16.22
C ASP A 6 36.35 15.88 15.10
N ASN A 7 35.10 16.09 15.57
CA ASN A 7 34.20 17.19 15.21
C ASN A 7 33.75 17.32 13.75
N THR A 8 32.42 17.35 13.54
CA THR A 8 31.70 18.59 13.19
C THR A 8 30.19 18.38 13.31
N MET A 9 29.60 18.94 14.37
CA MET A 9 28.22 19.40 14.37
C MET A 9 28.18 20.74 13.62
N CYS A 10 27.30 20.90 12.63
CA CYS A 10 26.92 22.22 12.12
C CYS A 10 25.41 22.29 11.87
N CYS A 11 24.84 23.37 12.43
CA CYS A 11 23.44 23.74 12.47
C CYS A 11 22.97 24.43 11.17
N VAL A 12 21.67 24.79 11.19
CA VAL A 12 21.02 25.87 10.40
C VAL A 12 20.66 25.44 8.96
N GLY A 13 19.44 25.58 8.45
CA GLY A 13 18.25 26.26 8.93
C GLY A 13 17.21 26.30 7.82
N CYS A 14 15.98 26.61 8.22
CA CYS A 14 14.83 27.02 7.43
C CYS A 14 15.19 27.82 6.16
N CYS A 15 14.60 27.50 5.00
CA CYS A 15 14.10 28.53 4.08
C CYS A 15 13.15 27.96 3.02
N CYS A 16 12.00 28.62 2.93
CA CYS A 16 10.97 28.53 1.92
C CYS A 16 11.55 28.65 0.50
N LEU A 17 11.18 27.76 -0.42
CA LEU A 17 11.37 27.98 -1.85
C LEU A 17 10.02 28.30 -2.48
N GLY A 18 9.82 29.61 -2.65
CA GLY A 18 8.70 30.21 -3.32
C GLY A 18 8.66 29.87 -4.81
N ILE A 19 7.43 29.84 -5.31
CA ILE A 19 7.05 29.71 -6.70
C ILE A 19 7.54 30.95 -7.46
N ILE A 20 8.45 30.76 -8.42
CA ILE A 20 8.82 31.81 -9.38
C ILE A 20 7.95 31.62 -10.63
N ILE A 21 6.96 32.51 -10.80
CA ILE A 21 6.22 32.69 -12.05
C ILE A 21 7.09 33.57 -12.96
N LEU A 22 7.67 32.98 -14.01
CA LEU A 22 8.37 33.73 -15.04
C LEU A 22 7.36 34.17 -16.12
N MET A 23 7.00 35.45 -16.13
CA MET A 23 6.27 36.07 -17.25
C MET A 23 7.25 36.36 -18.38
N ILE A 24 7.03 35.79 -19.58
CA ILE A 24 7.75 36.18 -20.79
C ILE A 24 6.92 37.24 -21.53
N ILE A 25 7.39 38.49 -21.46
CA ILE A 25 7.02 39.57 -22.38
C ILE A 25 8.10 39.64 -23.46
N GLY A 26 7.71 39.69 -24.73
CA GLY A 26 8.61 40.01 -25.83
C GLY A 26 7.89 40.06 -27.19
N MET A 27 7.45 41.26 -27.58
CA MET A 27 7.03 41.59 -28.94
C MET A 27 8.21 42.16 -29.76
N PHE A 28 8.11 42.00 -31.10
CA PHE A 28 8.90 42.60 -32.19
C PHE A 28 10.34 42.11 -32.39
N GLY A 29 10.85 41.77 -33.59
CA GLY A 29 10.34 41.79 -34.96
C GLY A 29 11.50 41.95 -35.96
N GLY A 30 11.55 41.12 -37.02
CA GLY A 30 12.21 41.43 -38.30
C GLY A 30 13.63 40.87 -38.56
N GLY A 31 13.80 40.12 -39.66
CA GLY A 31 15.09 39.94 -40.35
C GLY A 31 15.51 38.50 -40.66
N SER A 32 15.44 38.14 -41.94
CA SER A 32 15.82 36.88 -42.60
C SER A 32 17.26 36.39 -42.40
N SER A 33 17.47 35.09 -42.14
CA SER A 33 18.33 34.19 -42.94
C SER A 33 18.46 32.78 -42.34
N SER A 34 18.45 31.80 -43.23
CA SER A 34 18.62 30.34 -43.06
C SER A 34 19.87 29.88 -42.31
N SER A 35 19.72 28.94 -41.37
CA SER A 35 20.31 27.58 -41.41
C SER A 35 20.16 26.85 -40.07
N SER A 36 19.47 25.72 -40.14
CA SER A 36 19.23 24.65 -39.18
C SER A 36 20.22 24.56 -38.01
N ALA A 37 19.80 25.06 -36.85
CA ALA A 37 20.43 24.85 -35.53
C ALA A 37 19.48 24.08 -34.58
N ASP A 38 18.64 23.20 -35.12
CA ASP A 38 17.58 22.51 -34.35
C ASP A 38 18.03 21.22 -33.66
N ASN A 39 19.31 20.82 -33.73
CA ASN A 39 19.72 19.47 -33.31
C ASN A 39 20.45 19.39 -31.95
N VAL A 40 20.28 20.36 -31.05
CA VAL A 40 20.89 20.28 -29.69
C VAL A 40 19.86 20.51 -28.57
N ALA A 41 18.68 21.08 -28.86
CA ALA A 41 17.61 21.20 -27.88
C ALA A 41 16.83 19.88 -27.68
N ASP A 42 16.83 18.99 -28.68
CA ASP A 42 16.03 17.76 -28.64
C ASP A 42 16.67 16.66 -27.77
N THR A 43 18.00 16.65 -27.63
CA THR A 43 18.71 15.63 -26.85
C THR A 43 18.65 15.86 -25.34
N VAL A 44 18.38 17.10 -24.90
CA VAL A 44 18.26 17.43 -23.47
C VAL A 44 16.81 17.27 -22.99
N ALA A 45 15.82 17.45 -23.88
CA ALA A 45 14.41 17.19 -23.57
C ALA A 45 14.15 15.69 -23.28
N ASP A 46 14.79 14.79 -24.05
CA ASP A 46 14.66 13.34 -23.82
C ASP A 46 15.45 12.86 -22.59
N ALA A 47 16.55 13.50 -22.23
CA ALA A 47 17.34 13.14 -21.06
C ALA A 47 16.72 13.61 -19.72
N VAL A 48 15.94 14.70 -19.74
CA VAL A 48 15.24 15.22 -18.55
C VAL A 48 13.90 14.50 -18.29
N ASN A 49 13.33 13.82 -19.30
CA ASN A 49 12.14 12.98 -19.13
C ASN A 49 12.44 11.59 -18.53
N ASN A 50 13.70 11.16 -18.45
CA ASN A 50 14.09 9.84 -17.94
C ASN A 50 14.58 9.82 -16.48
N SER A 51 14.37 10.89 -15.70
CA SER A 51 14.60 10.86 -14.25
C SER A 51 13.44 11.43 -13.43
N VAL A 52 12.21 11.26 -13.92
CA VAL A 52 11.02 11.62 -13.13
C VAL A 52 10.71 10.45 -12.20
N ASN A 53 11.00 10.64 -10.92
CA ASN A 53 10.45 9.93 -9.76
C ASN A 53 9.47 8.80 -10.09
N ASP A 54 9.88 7.57 -9.78
CA ASP A 54 9.11 6.32 -9.83
C ASP A 54 7.95 6.28 -8.79
N SER A 55 7.25 7.42 -8.62
CA SER A 55 5.99 7.53 -7.93
C SER A 55 4.94 7.00 -8.88
N PHE A 56 4.63 5.69 -8.77
CA PHE A 56 3.53 5.05 -9.49
C PHE A 56 2.25 5.91 -9.41
N GLY A 57 2.01 6.66 -10.49
CA GLY A 57 0.85 7.52 -10.61
C GLY A 57 -0.43 6.71 -10.77
N VAL A 58 -1.56 7.38 -10.62
CA VAL A 58 -2.87 6.80 -10.96
C VAL A 58 -2.87 6.41 -12.44
N LYS A 59 -3.19 5.15 -12.73
CA LYS A 59 -3.29 4.59 -14.07
C LYS A 59 -4.72 4.17 -14.39
N PRO A 60 -5.14 4.18 -15.66
CA PRO A 60 -6.40 3.56 -16.07
C PRO A 60 -6.45 2.07 -15.69
N PHE A 61 -7.64 1.62 -15.26
CA PHE A 61 -7.89 0.26 -14.85
C PHE A 61 -9.10 -0.31 -15.58
N ASP A 62 -8.86 -1.27 -16.48
CA ASP A 62 -9.89 -2.00 -17.20
C ASP A 62 -9.69 -3.50 -16.97
N PRO A 63 -10.11 -4.00 -15.79
CA PRO A 63 -9.86 -5.37 -15.40
C PRO A 63 -10.77 -6.34 -16.14
N THR A 64 -10.17 -7.37 -16.71
CA THR A 64 -10.86 -8.45 -17.42
C THR A 64 -10.23 -9.79 -17.08
N ASN A 65 -10.82 -10.88 -17.57
CA ASN A 65 -10.28 -12.25 -17.47
C ASN A 65 -9.87 -12.61 -16.03
N PHE A 66 -10.79 -12.38 -15.09
CA PHE A 66 -10.55 -12.70 -13.69
C PHE A 66 -10.28 -14.20 -13.50
N ARG A 67 -9.27 -14.49 -12.67
CA ARG A 67 -8.95 -15.82 -12.18
C ARG A 67 -8.93 -15.79 -10.66
N PHE A 68 -9.83 -16.55 -10.07
CA PHE A 68 -9.97 -16.73 -8.63
C PHE A 68 -9.32 -18.06 -8.25
N VAL A 69 -8.35 -18.02 -7.34
CA VAL A 69 -7.63 -19.19 -6.84
C VAL A 69 -8.22 -19.54 -5.49
N TYR A 70 -8.90 -20.67 -5.39
CA TYR A 70 -9.41 -21.22 -4.12
C TYR A 70 -8.55 -22.42 -3.69
N SER A 71 -8.64 -22.78 -2.42
CA SER A 71 -7.96 -23.96 -1.86
C SER A 71 -8.32 -25.27 -2.57
N ASP A 72 -9.49 -25.36 -3.18
CA ASP A 72 -9.99 -26.53 -3.90
C ASP A 72 -9.83 -26.44 -5.43
N GLY A 73 -9.33 -25.32 -5.95
CA GLY A 73 -9.03 -25.14 -7.37
C GLY A 73 -9.22 -23.72 -7.90
N ASN A 74 -8.91 -23.54 -9.18
CA ASN A 74 -9.00 -22.24 -9.86
C ASN A 74 -10.32 -22.13 -10.64
N THR A 75 -10.88 -20.93 -10.71
CA THR A 75 -12.10 -20.64 -11.49
C THR A 75 -12.08 -19.21 -12.04
N THR A 76 -12.90 -18.96 -13.06
CA THR A 76 -13.13 -17.62 -13.63
C THR A 76 -14.42 -16.98 -13.12
N THR A 77 -15.15 -17.68 -12.25
CA THR A 77 -16.40 -17.20 -11.64
C THR A 77 -16.19 -17.00 -10.15
N TYR A 78 -16.52 -15.82 -9.63
CA TYR A 78 -16.46 -15.56 -8.20
C TYR A 78 -17.53 -16.38 -7.46
N LYS A 79 -17.10 -17.12 -6.42
CA LYS A 79 -17.96 -18.02 -5.63
C LYS A 79 -18.09 -17.58 -4.17
N GLY A 80 -17.59 -16.39 -3.82
CA GLY A 80 -17.46 -15.92 -2.44
C GLY A 80 -16.01 -15.90 -1.98
N ASP A 81 -15.78 -15.58 -0.70
CA ASP A 81 -14.44 -15.42 -0.14
C ASP A 81 -13.95 -16.64 0.66
N LEU A 82 -14.80 -17.63 0.97
CA LEU A 82 -14.40 -18.82 1.71
C LEU A 82 -13.40 -19.63 0.89
N GLY A 83 -12.20 -19.81 1.45
CA GLY A 83 -11.13 -20.55 0.79
C GLY A 83 -10.51 -19.83 -0.41
N LEU A 84 -10.92 -18.60 -0.73
CA LEU A 84 -10.26 -17.77 -1.74
C LEU A 84 -8.86 -17.44 -1.24
N GLN A 85 -7.83 -17.77 -2.01
CA GLN A 85 -6.44 -17.49 -1.64
C GLN A 85 -5.96 -16.23 -2.36
N GLU A 86 -6.17 -16.16 -3.67
CA GLU A 86 -5.67 -15.08 -4.51
C GLU A 86 -6.65 -14.75 -5.63
N THR A 87 -6.63 -13.50 -6.08
CA THR A 87 -7.39 -13.05 -7.25
C THR A 87 -6.46 -12.39 -8.24
N PHE A 88 -6.58 -12.78 -9.50
CA PHE A 88 -5.84 -12.20 -10.61
C PHE A 88 -6.79 -11.64 -11.66
N CYS A 89 -6.33 -10.62 -12.37
CA CYS A 89 -7.00 -10.01 -13.50
C CYS A 89 -5.99 -9.64 -14.59
N ILE A 90 -6.50 -9.35 -15.78
CA ILE A 90 -5.75 -8.70 -16.85
C ILE A 90 -6.23 -7.26 -16.96
N ASN A 91 -5.34 -6.29 -16.82
CA ASN A 91 -5.66 -4.88 -17.08
C ASN A 91 -5.46 -4.58 -18.57
N ARG A 92 -6.55 -4.48 -19.34
CA ARG A 92 -6.45 -4.19 -20.78
C ARG A 92 -5.90 -2.81 -21.09
N ALA A 93 -6.07 -1.85 -20.17
CA ALA A 93 -5.60 -0.49 -20.35
C ALA A 93 -4.07 -0.34 -20.17
N ASP A 94 -3.40 -1.36 -19.61
CA ASP A 94 -1.96 -1.38 -19.36
C ASP A 94 -1.33 -2.57 -20.10
N ASN A 95 -1.46 -2.60 -21.44
CA ASN A 95 -0.88 -3.65 -22.31
C ASN A 95 -1.18 -5.10 -21.90
N ASN A 96 -2.35 -5.36 -21.31
CA ASN A 96 -2.75 -6.66 -20.77
C ASN A 96 -1.85 -7.16 -19.62
N SER A 97 -1.31 -6.26 -18.81
CA SER A 97 -0.58 -6.64 -17.60
C SER A 97 -1.43 -7.45 -16.62
N VAL A 98 -0.79 -8.40 -15.95
CA VAL A 98 -1.41 -9.26 -14.95
C VAL A 98 -1.42 -8.56 -13.60
N CYS A 99 -2.61 -8.25 -13.09
CA CYS A 99 -2.83 -7.65 -11.79
C CYS A 99 -3.16 -8.71 -10.74
N ARG A 100 -2.60 -8.56 -9.54
CA ARG A 100 -3.03 -9.28 -8.33
C ARG A 100 -3.89 -8.36 -7.45
N LEU A 101 -4.97 -8.92 -6.92
CA LEU A 101 -5.90 -8.27 -6.00
C LEU A 101 -5.89 -9.01 -4.66
N ASP A 102 -5.80 -8.25 -3.57
CA ASP A 102 -6.04 -8.78 -2.24
C ASP A 102 -7.53 -9.06 -2.04
N GLN A 103 -7.87 -9.97 -1.12
CA GLN A 103 -9.26 -10.43 -0.92
C GLN A 103 -10.24 -9.29 -0.64
N GLU A 104 -9.84 -8.29 0.15
CA GLU A 104 -10.66 -7.11 0.44
C GLU A 104 -11.03 -6.29 -0.80
N TYR A 105 -10.13 -6.23 -1.80
CA TYR A 105 -10.40 -5.60 -3.08
C TYR A 105 -11.30 -6.47 -3.94
N THR A 106 -11.09 -7.78 -3.93
CA THR A 106 -11.98 -8.71 -4.63
C THR A 106 -13.42 -8.57 -4.13
N ARG A 107 -13.62 -8.48 -2.81
CA ARG A 107 -14.94 -8.24 -2.21
C ARG A 107 -15.50 -6.86 -2.57
N GLY A 108 -14.66 -5.81 -2.53
CA GLY A 108 -15.06 -4.45 -2.94
C GLY A 108 -15.51 -4.38 -4.40
N LEU A 109 -14.74 -4.99 -5.31
CA LEU A 109 -15.06 -5.07 -6.73
C LEU A 109 -16.31 -5.93 -6.98
N ALA A 110 -16.48 -7.03 -6.24
CA ALA A 110 -17.69 -7.84 -6.28
C ALA A 110 -18.90 -7.01 -5.84
N PHE A 111 -18.82 -6.24 -4.75
CA PHE A 111 -19.89 -5.35 -4.31
C PHE A 111 -20.22 -4.28 -5.35
N ALA A 112 -19.20 -3.56 -5.84
CA ALA A 112 -19.36 -2.49 -6.82
C ALA A 112 -19.96 -2.97 -8.16
N SER A 113 -19.69 -4.21 -8.56
CA SER A 113 -20.19 -4.82 -9.81
C SER A 113 -21.38 -5.76 -9.62
N ASN A 114 -21.97 -5.81 -8.42
CA ASN A 114 -23.01 -6.77 -8.05
C ASN A 114 -22.64 -8.25 -8.37
N GLY A 115 -21.40 -8.61 -8.11
CA GLY A 115 -20.82 -9.94 -8.27
C GLY A 115 -20.42 -10.30 -9.71
N THR A 116 -20.65 -9.41 -10.68
CA THR A 116 -20.43 -9.72 -12.10
C THR A 116 -19.00 -9.49 -12.57
N PHE A 117 -18.22 -8.67 -11.84
CA PHE A 117 -16.90 -8.19 -12.26
C PHE A 117 -16.91 -7.53 -13.65
N LYS A 118 -18.05 -6.92 -14.00
CA LYS A 118 -18.21 -6.06 -15.17
C LYS A 118 -18.53 -4.66 -14.68
N PHE A 119 -17.74 -3.70 -15.13
CA PHE A 119 -17.85 -2.31 -14.72
C PHE A 119 -18.33 -1.48 -15.91
N ASN A 120 -19.36 -0.67 -15.69
CA ASN A 120 -19.90 0.22 -16.71
C ASN A 120 -19.23 1.61 -16.69
N GLU A 121 -18.39 1.86 -15.68
CA GLU A 121 -17.64 3.09 -15.47
C GLU A 121 -16.15 2.87 -15.77
N ASN A 122 -15.43 3.96 -16.00
CA ASN A 122 -13.98 3.94 -16.13
C ASN A 122 -13.33 3.91 -14.75
N LEU A 123 -12.66 2.81 -14.40
CA LEU A 123 -11.91 2.73 -13.16
C LEU A 123 -10.47 3.24 -13.38
N SER A 124 -9.87 3.70 -12.29
CA SER A 124 -8.44 3.97 -12.22
C SER A 124 -7.82 3.23 -11.03
N MET A 125 -6.51 3.01 -11.04
CA MET A 125 -5.83 2.31 -9.96
C MET A 125 -4.42 2.87 -9.73
N VAL A 126 -3.89 2.65 -8.53
CA VAL A 126 -2.48 2.87 -8.20
C VAL A 126 -1.81 1.51 -8.12
N PRO A 127 -0.86 1.20 -9.01
CA PRO A 127 -0.12 -0.05 -8.93
C PRO A 127 0.90 0.03 -7.79
N TYR A 128 1.12 -1.11 -7.15
CA TYR A 128 2.23 -1.35 -6.25
C TYR A 128 3.13 -2.40 -6.90
N ASN A 129 4.33 -1.97 -7.30
CA ASN A 129 5.34 -2.87 -7.84
C ASN A 129 5.87 -3.77 -6.73
N PHE A 130 5.22 -4.93 -6.59
CA PHE A 130 5.78 -6.08 -5.92
C PHE A 130 5.99 -7.14 -7.00
N THR A 131 7.23 -7.29 -7.46
CA THR A 131 7.56 -8.28 -8.48
C THR A 131 7.35 -9.67 -7.89
N ARG A 132 6.31 -10.35 -8.36
CA ARG A 132 6.06 -11.76 -8.08
C ARG A 132 5.99 -12.48 -9.42
N ASN A 133 6.41 -13.74 -9.48
CA ASN A 133 6.55 -14.45 -10.76
C ASN A 133 5.22 -14.62 -11.53
N ASP A 134 4.09 -14.37 -10.89
CA ASP A 134 2.72 -14.61 -11.36
C ASP A 134 1.87 -13.33 -11.52
N SER A 135 2.45 -12.14 -11.27
CA SER A 135 1.78 -10.85 -11.48
C SER A 135 2.78 -9.74 -11.75
N ASP A 136 2.44 -8.82 -12.65
CA ASP A 136 3.27 -7.65 -12.95
C ASP A 136 3.24 -6.63 -11.80
N TYR A 137 2.09 -6.52 -11.13
CA TYR A 137 1.90 -5.66 -9.96
C TYR A 137 0.75 -6.13 -9.07
N THR A 138 0.75 -5.63 -7.83
CA THR A 138 -0.41 -5.68 -6.93
C THR A 138 -1.13 -4.34 -6.95
N ILE A 139 -2.43 -4.32 -6.76
CA ILE A 139 -3.19 -3.07 -6.75
C ILE A 139 -3.21 -2.46 -5.35
N LYS A 140 -2.72 -1.22 -5.21
CA LYS A 140 -2.70 -0.49 -3.95
C LYS A 140 -4.02 0.20 -3.65
N GLU A 141 -4.58 0.88 -4.65
CA GLU A 141 -5.81 1.68 -4.60
C GLU A 141 -6.56 1.60 -5.92
N ILE A 142 -7.90 1.66 -5.86
CA ILE A 142 -8.79 1.69 -7.02
C ILE A 142 -9.73 2.89 -6.81
N TYR A 143 -10.03 3.61 -7.89
CA TYR A 143 -10.91 4.75 -7.90
C TYR A 143 -12.02 4.55 -8.93
N HIS A 144 -13.21 5.04 -8.57
CA HIS A 144 -14.33 5.23 -9.48
C HIS A 144 -14.06 6.39 -10.44
N GLU A 145 -14.90 6.53 -11.48
CA GLU A 145 -14.75 7.60 -12.48
C GLU A 145 -14.88 9.01 -11.87
N ASP A 146 -15.65 9.13 -10.79
CA ASP A 146 -15.81 10.38 -10.04
C ASP A 146 -14.62 10.73 -9.13
N GLY A 147 -13.58 9.89 -9.11
CA GLY A 147 -12.37 10.05 -8.30
C GLY A 147 -12.52 9.56 -6.85
N SER A 148 -13.68 9.03 -6.45
CA SER A 148 -13.86 8.42 -5.14
C SER A 148 -13.13 7.07 -5.06
N VAL A 149 -12.60 6.74 -3.88
CA VAL A 149 -11.91 5.47 -3.67
C VAL A 149 -12.92 4.33 -3.62
N LEU A 150 -12.67 3.28 -4.40
CA LEU A 150 -13.44 2.04 -4.33
C LEU A 150 -13.23 1.40 -2.97
N LYS A 151 -14.32 1.20 -2.23
CA LYS A 151 -14.27 0.69 -0.86
C LYS A 151 -13.73 -0.75 -0.85
N LYS A 152 -12.59 -0.95 -0.19
CA LYS A 152 -12.13 -2.27 0.26
C LYS A 152 -13.11 -2.79 1.30
N LEU A 153 -13.57 -4.02 1.16
CA LEU A 153 -14.41 -4.64 2.20
C LEU A 153 -13.53 -5.44 3.14
N ARG A 154 -13.27 -4.89 4.32
CA ARG A 154 -12.49 -5.54 5.38
C ARG A 154 -13.40 -5.96 6.53
N ILE A 155 -13.03 -7.03 7.23
CA ILE A 155 -13.86 -7.64 8.27
C ILE A 155 -13.98 -6.74 9.51
N GLU A 156 -12.96 -5.91 9.75
CA GLU A 156 -12.89 -4.95 10.85
C GLU A 156 -13.70 -3.67 10.61
N ASP A 157 -14.11 -3.40 9.37
CA ASP A 157 -14.82 -2.18 9.03
C ASP A 157 -16.28 -2.20 9.52
N ASP A 158 -16.88 -1.02 9.62
CA ASP A 158 -18.33 -0.91 9.77
C ASP A 158 -19.01 -1.14 8.41
N LEU A 159 -19.51 -2.36 8.23
CA LEU A 159 -20.12 -2.84 7.00
C LEU A 159 -21.64 -2.86 7.08
N THR A 160 -22.28 -2.39 6.01
CA THR A 160 -23.74 -2.50 5.82
C THR A 160 -24.16 -3.96 5.61
N LEU A 161 -25.47 -4.25 5.74
CA LEU A 161 -25.99 -5.60 5.54
C LEU A 161 -25.68 -6.14 4.14
N GLU A 162 -25.77 -5.29 3.11
CA GLU A 162 -25.45 -5.67 1.72
C GLU A 162 -23.96 -5.96 1.53
N GLN A 163 -23.08 -5.17 2.14
CA GLN A 163 -21.63 -5.39 2.07
C GLN A 163 -21.23 -6.72 2.73
N ARG A 164 -21.89 -7.08 3.84
CA ARG A 164 -21.64 -8.35 4.55
C ARG A 164 -21.97 -9.58 3.71
N GLN A 165 -22.86 -9.48 2.71
CA GLN A 165 -23.22 -10.62 1.85
C GLN A 165 -22.04 -11.14 1.02
N TYR A 166 -21.00 -10.33 0.83
CA TYR A 166 -19.78 -10.71 0.11
C TYR A 166 -18.77 -11.46 1.00
N PHE A 167 -19.13 -11.70 2.26
CA PHE A 167 -18.41 -12.54 3.20
C PHE A 167 -19.20 -13.81 3.46
N GLN A 168 -18.60 -14.97 3.23
CA GLN A 168 -19.19 -16.27 3.54
C GLN A 168 -19.04 -16.57 5.03
N ASN A 169 -20.14 -16.50 5.78
CA ASN A 169 -20.17 -16.59 7.25
C ASN A 169 -19.53 -15.39 7.97
N TYR A 170 -19.93 -14.17 7.58
CA TYR A 170 -19.42 -12.90 8.14
C TYR A 170 -19.28 -12.90 9.67
N GLU A 171 -20.31 -13.28 10.43
CA GLU A 171 -20.27 -13.19 11.90
C GLU A 171 -19.21 -14.14 12.50
N GLN A 172 -19.07 -15.35 11.95
CA GLN A 172 -18.04 -16.29 12.38
C GLN A 172 -16.63 -15.76 12.02
N GLN A 173 -16.44 -15.31 10.77
CA GLN A 173 -15.15 -14.74 10.35
C GLN A 173 -14.76 -13.53 11.21
N LYS A 174 -15.75 -12.71 11.59
CA LYS A 174 -15.54 -11.54 12.45
C LYS A 174 -15.10 -11.95 13.86
N GLU A 175 -15.77 -12.94 14.45
CA GLU A 175 -15.37 -13.51 15.74
C GLU A 175 -13.94 -14.06 15.69
N GLU A 176 -13.62 -14.89 14.69
CA GLU A 176 -12.28 -15.46 14.49
C GLU A 176 -11.22 -14.37 14.31
N TYR A 177 -11.51 -13.32 13.54
CA TYR A 177 -10.61 -12.17 13.38
C TYR A 177 -10.29 -11.48 14.71
N TYR A 178 -11.31 -11.19 15.53
CA TYR A 178 -11.10 -10.51 16.81
C TYR A 178 -10.40 -11.40 17.84
N LEU A 179 -10.69 -12.71 17.85
CA LEU A 179 -9.98 -13.67 18.70
C LEU A 179 -8.50 -13.74 18.32
N LYS A 180 -8.19 -13.87 17.04
CA LYS A 180 -6.80 -13.88 16.56
C LYS A 180 -6.08 -12.58 16.89
N LYS A 181 -6.71 -11.43 16.64
CA LYS A 181 -6.13 -10.12 16.96
C LYS A 181 -5.80 -9.98 18.44
N GLN A 182 -6.63 -10.51 19.34
CA GLN A 182 -6.34 -10.55 20.77
C GLN A 182 -5.16 -11.47 21.10
N GLN A 183 -5.09 -12.66 20.49
CA GLN A 183 -3.98 -13.59 20.65
C GLN A 183 -2.65 -12.97 20.18
N ASP A 184 -2.62 -12.40 18.97
CA ASP A 184 -1.43 -11.73 18.43
C ASP A 184 -0.96 -10.59 19.34
N THR A 185 -1.90 -9.84 19.93
CA THR A 185 -1.56 -8.77 20.90
C THR A 185 -0.95 -9.34 22.18
N LEU A 186 -1.46 -10.48 22.68
CA LEU A 186 -0.90 -11.15 23.86
C LEU A 186 0.50 -11.69 23.58
N GLU A 187 0.72 -12.29 22.41
CA GLU A 187 2.04 -12.83 22.00
C GLU A 187 3.09 -11.72 21.92
N ILE A 188 2.77 -10.58 21.30
CA ILE A 188 3.67 -9.42 21.25
C ILE A 188 4.00 -8.92 22.67
N MET A 189 3.01 -8.86 23.56
CA MET A 189 3.23 -8.47 24.95
C MET A 189 4.12 -9.47 25.72
N GLU A 190 3.98 -10.77 25.47
CA GLU A 190 4.85 -11.80 26.06
C GLU A 190 6.28 -11.72 25.54
N GLU A 191 6.47 -11.46 24.25
CA GLU A 191 7.78 -11.25 23.64
C GLU A 191 8.50 -10.02 24.21
N GLU A 192 7.81 -8.87 24.30
CA GLU A 192 8.34 -7.65 24.90
C GLU A 192 8.71 -7.83 26.39
N GLN A 193 7.93 -8.63 27.13
CA GLN A 193 8.26 -9.01 28.51
C GLN A 193 9.52 -9.85 28.60
N TYR A 194 9.66 -10.84 27.71
CA TYR A 194 10.85 -11.70 27.66
C TYR A 194 12.11 -10.87 27.37
N ASP A 195 12.05 -9.95 26.41
CA ASP A 195 13.16 -9.07 26.07
C ASP A 195 13.51 -8.10 27.19
N THR A 196 12.50 -7.53 27.85
CA THR A 196 12.70 -6.67 29.03
C THR A 196 13.29 -7.46 30.20
N TYR A 197 12.83 -8.69 30.44
CA TYR A 197 13.39 -9.57 31.47
C TYR A 197 14.84 -9.97 31.14
N ALA A 198 15.12 -10.36 29.89
CA ALA A 198 16.46 -10.76 29.45
C ALA A 198 17.48 -9.61 29.53
N THR A 199 17.07 -8.39 29.18
CA THR A 199 17.94 -7.19 29.27
C THR A 199 18.12 -6.71 30.71
N THR A 200 17.10 -6.79 31.55
CA THR A 200 17.18 -6.36 32.97
C THR A 200 17.97 -7.36 33.82
N VAL A 201 17.81 -8.67 33.59
CA VAL A 201 18.52 -9.73 34.33
C VAL A 201 20.00 -9.79 33.96
N LYS A 202 20.39 -9.47 32.72
CA LYS A 202 21.81 -9.37 32.36
C LYS A 202 22.54 -8.20 33.04
N ASN A 203 21.82 -7.14 33.44
CA ASN A 203 22.42 -5.89 33.91
C ASN A 203 22.22 -5.58 35.41
N ASN A 204 21.38 -6.33 36.15
CA ASN A 204 21.18 -6.10 37.59
C ASN A 204 20.84 -7.39 38.35
N GLU A 205 21.82 -7.95 39.05
CA GLU A 205 21.63 -9.14 39.92
C GLU A 205 20.85 -8.86 41.22
N LYS A 206 20.44 -7.60 41.49
CA LYS A 206 19.94 -7.21 42.83
C LYS A 206 18.50 -6.68 42.88
N THR A 207 17.76 -6.66 41.78
CA THR A 207 16.33 -6.28 41.84
C THR A 207 15.59 -6.78 40.60
N LYS A 208 14.59 -7.65 40.78
CA LYS A 208 13.73 -8.10 39.68
C LYS A 208 12.41 -7.32 39.73
N HIS A 209 12.06 -6.62 38.67
CA HIS A 209 10.75 -5.97 38.56
C HIS A 209 10.21 -6.12 37.14
N GLY A 210 8.89 -6.11 37.00
CA GLY A 210 8.23 -6.23 35.70
C GLY A 210 6.75 -5.96 35.80
N ILE A 211 6.09 -5.90 34.64
CA ILE A 211 4.63 -5.85 34.53
C ILE A 211 4.18 -7.21 34.02
N ILE A 212 3.20 -7.83 34.67
CA ILE A 212 2.52 -9.07 34.26
C ILE A 212 1.17 -8.68 33.68
N TYR A 213 0.87 -9.13 32.47
CA TYR A 213 -0.44 -8.96 31.84
C TYR A 213 -1.21 -10.28 31.96
N GLY A 214 -2.51 -10.18 32.24
CA GLY A 214 -3.42 -11.33 32.24
C GLY A 214 -4.79 -10.94 31.72
N PRO A 215 -5.74 -11.89 31.64
CA PRO A 215 -7.07 -11.66 31.08
C PRO A 215 -7.92 -10.63 31.85
N ARG A 216 -7.41 -10.04 32.94
CA ARG A 216 -8.06 -9.00 33.75
C ARG A 216 -7.27 -7.68 33.82
N GLY A 217 -6.26 -7.50 32.96
CA GLY A 217 -5.44 -6.28 32.89
C GLY A 217 -3.97 -6.48 33.28
N ALA A 218 -3.29 -5.36 33.51
CA ALA A 218 -1.86 -5.29 33.82
C ALA A 218 -1.60 -5.19 35.34
N SER A 219 -0.55 -5.84 35.84
CA SER A 219 -0.12 -5.77 37.24
C SER A 219 1.39 -5.63 37.34
N TYR A 220 1.88 -4.67 38.12
CA TYR A 220 3.32 -4.47 38.35
C TYR A 220 3.81 -5.31 39.54
N TYR A 221 4.98 -5.94 39.40
CA TYR A 221 5.65 -6.65 40.49
C TYR A 221 7.10 -6.17 40.66
N ARG A 222 7.57 -6.21 41.90
CA ARG A 222 8.96 -5.95 42.28
C ARG A 222 9.37 -6.91 43.39
N SER A 223 10.51 -7.58 43.20
CA SER A 223 11.20 -8.44 44.15
C SER A 223 12.47 -7.74 44.62
N PHE A 224 12.67 -7.78 45.94
CA PHE A 224 13.84 -7.28 46.64
C PHE A 224 14.76 -8.45 47.02
#